data_AF-A0A844HJR5-F1
#
_entry.id   AF-A0A844HJR5-F1
#
_cell.length_a   1.000
_cell.length_b   1.000
_cell.length_c   1.000
_cell.angle_alpha   90.00
_cell.angle_beta   90.00
_cell.angle_gamma   90.00
#
_symmetry.space_group_name_H-M   'P 1'
#
loop_
_entity.id
_entity.type
_entity.pdbx_description
1 polymer ?
#
loop_
_entity_poly.entity_id
_entity_poly.type
_entity_poly.pdbx_seq_one_letter_code
_entity_poly.pdbx_strand_id
1 'polypeptide(L)' 'MSVESHVQELRRKHQSLSTQIEAAARCPGMDDLSIAQMKKEKLRLKEEIARLSH' A
#
# COMPACT_ATOMS: atom_id res chain seq x y z
N MET A 1 -1.20 -0.95 -23.84
CA MET A 1 -0.75 -0.68 -22.46
C MET A 1 -1.53 -1.63 -21.58
N SER A 2 -0.86 -2.68 -21.10
CA SER A 2 -1.51 -3.88 -20.58
C SER A 2 -1.84 -3.74 -19.09
N VAL A 3 -2.89 -4.41 -18.66
CA VAL A 3 -3.31 -4.55 -17.25
C VAL A 3 -2.12 -4.99 -16.37
N GLU A 4 -1.20 -5.77 -16.91
CA GLU A 4 0.08 -6.15 -16.26
C GLU A 4 0.95 -4.96 -15.83
N SER A 5 1.07 -3.91 -16.64
CA SER A 5 1.85 -2.72 -16.26
C SER A 5 1.21 -2.01 -15.06
N HIS A 6 -0.13 -1.93 -15.05
CA HIS A 6 -0.87 -1.33 -13.95
C HIS A 6 -0.73 -2.15 -12.66
N VAL A 7 -0.80 -3.49 -12.75
CA VAL A 7 -0.57 -4.39 -11.62
C VAL A 7 0.86 -4.28 -11.08
N GLN A 8 1.87 -4.14 -11.94
CA GLN A 8 3.25 -3.89 -11.49
C GLN A 8 3.38 -2.57 -10.72
N GLU A 9 2.78 -1.50 -11.21
CA GLU A 9 2.79 -0.20 -10.51
C GLU A 9 2.07 -0.27 -9.16
N LEU A 10 0.91 -0.93 -9.10
CA LEU A 10 0.17 -1.13 -7.85
C LEU A 10 0.99 -1.95 -6.85
N ARG A 11 1.69 -2.99 -7.29
CA ARG A 11 2.60 -3.78 -6.44
C ARG A 11 3.75 -2.93 -5.90
N ARG A 12 4.37 -2.08 -6.73
CA ARG A 12 5.42 -1.14 -6.29
C ARG A 12 4.88 -0.15 -5.25
N LYS A 13 3.69 0.42 -5.49
CA LYS A 13 3.02 1.33 -4.54
C LYS A 13 2.75 0.61 -3.22
N HIS A 14 2.19 -0.61 -3.26
CA HIS A 14 1.90 -1.40 -2.07
C HIS A 14 3.16 -1.70 -1.24
N GLN A 15 4.28 -2.03 -1.91
CA GLN A 15 5.55 -2.26 -1.23
C GLN A 15 6.09 -0.99 -0.57
N SER A 16 6.08 0.14 -1.29
CA SER A 16 6.48 1.44 -0.74
C SER A 16 5.62 1.86 0.46
N LEU A 17 4.31 1.63 0.38
CA LEU A 17 3.38 1.92 1.46
C LEU A 17 3.65 1.06 2.69
N SER A 18 4.01 -0.21 2.51
CA SER A 18 4.40 -1.09 3.62
C SER A 18 5.64 -0.57 4.34
N THR A 19 6.67 -0.17 3.59
CA THR A 19 7.90 0.40 4.16
C THR A 19 7.62 1.69 4.93
N GLN A 20 6.75 2.56 4.40
CA GLN A 20 6.33 3.79 5.09
C GLN A 20 5.57 3.49 6.37
N ILE A 21 4.66 2.51 6.38
CA ILE A 21 3.95 2.06 7.59
C ILE A 21 4.94 1.55 8.64
N GLU A 22 5.94 0.76 8.25
CA GLU A 22 6.95 0.21 9.17
C GLU A 22 7.91 1.29 9.70
N ALA A 23 8.21 2.33 8.92
CA ALA A 23 8.97 3.48 9.38
C ALA A 23 8.15 4.34 10.34
N ALA A 24 6.88 4.59 9.99
CA ALA A 24 5.94 5.34 10.82
C ALA A 24 5.68 4.65 12.16
N ALA A 25 5.45 3.34 12.16
CA ALA A 25 5.21 2.54 13.36
C ALA A 25 6.42 2.45 14.30
N ARG A 26 7.64 2.68 13.79
CA ARG A 26 8.86 2.76 14.60
C ARG A 26 9.05 4.12 15.25
N CYS A 27 8.30 5.14 14.83
CA CYS A 27 8.41 6.49 15.34
C CYS A 27 7.35 6.72 16.42
N PRO A 28 7.71 6.83 17.72
CA PRO A 28 6.75 6.92 18.82
C PRO A 28 5.96 8.24 18.89
N GLY A 29 6.26 9.20 18.00
CA GLY A 29 5.53 10.48 17.87
C GLY A 29 4.69 10.59 16.60
N MET A 30 4.52 9.50 15.84
CA MET A 30 3.75 9.54 14.60
C MET A 30 2.28 9.23 14.87
N ASP A 31 1.39 10.06 14.33
CA ASP A 31 -0.06 9.88 14.44
C ASP A 31 -0.51 8.47 14.04
N ASP A 32 -1.05 7.72 15.00
CA ASP A 32 -1.72 6.43 14.79
C ASP A 32 -2.80 6.51 13.69
N LEU A 33 -3.45 7.68 13.55
CA LEU A 33 -4.42 7.94 12.49
C LEU A 33 -3.78 7.82 11.10
N SER A 34 -2.57 8.37 10.92
CA SER A 34 -1.83 8.28 9.66
C SER A 34 -1.44 6.84 9.35
N ILE A 35 -1.00 6.08 10.35
CA ILE A 35 -0.69 4.65 10.22
C ILE A 35 -1.94 3.85 9.82
N ALA A 36 -3.09 4.15 10.43
CA ALA A 36 -4.36 3.51 10.10
C ALA A 36 -4.82 3.82 8.67
N GLN A 37 -4.67 5.07 8.21
CA GLN A 37 -4.97 5.46 6.83
C GLN A 37 -4.06 4.73 5.84
N MET A 38 -2.75 4.69 6.08
CA MET A 38 -1.81 3.96 5.23
C MET A 38 -2.14 2.46 5.18
N LYS A 39 -2.44 1.82 6.32
CA LYS A 39 -2.85 0.40 6.33
C LYS A 39 -4.13 0.17 5.51
N LYS A 40 -5.07 1.12 5.53
CA LYS A 40 -6.31 1.05 4.73
C LYS A 40 -6.03 1.20 3.23
N GLU A 41 -5.13 2.11 2.85
CA GLU A 41 -4.68 2.22 1.46
C GLU A 41 -3.93 0.96 0.99
N LYS A 42 -3.08 0.38 1.84
CA LYS A 42 -2.41 -0.90 1.57
C LYS A 42 -3.43 -2.00 1.27
N LEU A 43 -4.52 -2.07 2.04
CA LEU A 43 -5.59 -3.04 1.82
C LEU A 43 -6.29 -2.81 0.47
N ARG A 44 -6.63 -1.57 0.16
CA ARG A 44 -7.25 -1.20 -1.13
C ARG A 44 -6.38 -1.59 -2.32
N LEU A 45 -5.08 -1.29 -2.27
CA LEU A 45 -4.13 -1.67 -3.32
C LEU A 45 -4.07 -3.20 -3.49
N LYS A 46 -4.12 -3.96 -2.40
CA LYS A 46 -4.16 -5.42 -2.44
C LYS A 46 -5.44 -5.93 -3.11
N GLU A 47 -6.59 -5.37 -2.80
CA GLU A 47 -7.87 -5.71 -3.43
C GLU A 47 -7.88 -5.35 -4.92
N GLU A 48 -7.34 -4.18 -5.28
CA GLU A 48 -7.25 -3.74 -6.67
C GLU A 48 -6.31 -4.63 -7.50
N ILE A 49 -5.15 -5.01 -6.94
CA ILE A 49 -4.25 -6.01 -7.54
C ILE A 49 -4.97 -7.35 -7.73
N ALA A 50 -5.71 -7.82 -6.71
CA ALA A 50 -6.44 -9.08 -6.79
C ALA A 50 -7.52 -9.04 -7.88
N ARG A 51 -8.21 -7.90 -8.01
CA ARG A 51 -9.25 -7.67 -9.02
C ARG A 51 -8.69 -7.62 -10.45
N LEU A 52 -7.51 -7.04 -10.62
CA LEU A 52 -6.85 -6.90 -11.93
C LEU A 52 -6.03 -8.13 -12.33
N SER A 53 -5.72 -9.02 -11.37
CA SER A 53 -5.01 -10.28 -11.60
C SER A 53 -5.95 -11.47 -11.82
N HIS A 54 -7.26 -11.24 -11.86
CA HIS A 54 -8.31 -12.23 -12.14
C HIS A 54 -8.82 -12.05 -13.56
#